data_AF-A0A4V1UQL1-F1
#
_entry.id   AF-A0A4V1UQL1-F1
#
_cell.length_a   1.000
_cell.length_b   1.000
_cell.length_c   1.000
_cell.angle_alpha   90.00
_cell.angle_beta   90.00
_cell.angle_gamma   90.00
#
_symmetry.space_group_name_H-M   'P 1'
#
loop_
_entity.id
_entity.type
_entity.pdbx_description
1 polymer ?
#
loop_
_entity_poly.entity_id
_entity_poly.type
_entity_poly.pdbx_seq_one_letter_code
_entity_poly.pdbx_strand_id
1 'polypeptide(L)'
;MKKLFFLASFALLGSSVFAQSDIVPKDYKLVAAADYALYEPQVLKAIDWLQAHPPEVTKERAAVSKFFLDWISGSPEVSINIWEGIVNFTEPNPSLLVIFTAGWTKYALETRKFDDELNGNINGLERVIDYYEKHGDHLARDPKVEAYAELYKQKKLNTYVKNKLQEFAKTK
;
A
#
# COMPACT_ATOMS: atom_id res chain seq x y z
N MET A 1 -3.04 -69.54 -0.31
CA MET A 1 -1.82 -68.90 0.23
C MET A 1 -1.63 -67.61 -0.57
N LYS A 2 -1.93 -66.44 0.02
CA LYS A 2 -0.93 -65.42 0.42
C LYS A 2 0.05 -65.13 -0.73
N LYS A 3 0.06 -63.96 -1.37
CA LYS A 3 0.48 -62.63 -0.85
C LYS A 3 0.05 -61.56 -1.89
N LEU A 4 -0.67 -60.50 -1.48
CA LEU A 4 -0.15 -59.15 -1.17
C LEU A 4 0.50 -58.46 -2.38
N PHE A 5 0.30 -57.18 -2.69
CA PHE A 5 -0.63 -56.12 -2.27
C PHE A 5 -0.28 -54.95 -3.21
N PHE A 6 -1.30 -54.18 -3.62
CA PHE A 6 -1.25 -52.74 -3.94
C PHE A 6 0.07 -52.12 -4.43
N LEU A 7 0.12 -51.80 -5.74
CA LEU A 7 1.05 -50.77 -6.23
C LEU A 7 0.38 -49.40 -6.03
N ALA A 8 0.90 -48.64 -5.08
CA ALA A 8 0.43 -47.32 -4.69
C ALA A 8 0.76 -46.28 -5.77
N SER A 9 -0.26 -45.68 -6.38
CA SER A 9 -0.15 -44.38 -7.04
C SER A 9 0.00 -43.32 -5.96
N PHE A 10 1.24 -42.92 -5.68
CA PHE A 10 1.52 -41.74 -4.87
C PHE A 10 1.28 -40.50 -5.73
N ALA A 11 0.02 -40.06 -5.81
CA ALA A 11 -0.31 -38.74 -6.33
C ALA A 11 0.31 -37.72 -5.37
N LEU A 12 1.38 -37.06 -5.82
CA LEU A 12 1.92 -35.86 -5.20
C LEU A 12 0.85 -34.77 -5.28
N LEU A 13 -0.03 -34.73 -4.30
CA LEU A 13 -0.77 -33.53 -3.95
C LEU A 13 0.27 -32.55 -3.40
N GLY A 14 0.83 -31.73 -4.29
CA GLY A 14 1.52 -30.51 -3.92
C GLY A 14 0.50 -29.56 -3.30
N SER A 15 0.20 -29.75 -2.02
CA SER A 15 -0.50 -28.76 -1.22
C SER A 15 0.41 -27.53 -1.19
N SER A 16 0.07 -26.48 -1.93
CA SER A 16 0.68 -25.17 -1.75
C SER A 16 0.33 -24.68 -0.35
N VAL A 17 1.19 -24.98 0.61
CA VAL A 17 1.11 -24.47 1.98
C VAL A 17 1.46 -22.99 1.94
N PHE A 18 0.50 -22.14 1.59
CA PHE A 18 0.57 -20.69 1.87
C PHE A 18 0.16 -20.49 3.34
N ALA A 19 1.00 -20.92 4.30
CA ALA A 19 0.61 -20.94 5.71
C ALA A 19 1.45 -20.05 6.64
N GLN A 20 2.37 -19.23 6.15
CA GLN A 20 2.96 -18.13 6.93
C GLN A 20 3.11 -16.93 6.01
N SER A 21 2.35 -15.87 6.24
CA SER A 21 2.55 -14.62 5.51
C SER A 21 3.84 -13.98 6.05
N ASP A 22 4.97 -14.22 5.38
CA ASP A 22 6.29 -13.61 5.67
C ASP A 22 6.32 -12.11 5.30
N ILE A 23 5.21 -11.41 5.53
CA ILE A 23 5.03 -9.99 5.19
C ILE A 23 5.80 -9.13 6.18
N VAL A 24 5.69 -9.46 7.47
CA VAL A 24 6.42 -8.79 8.54
C VAL A 24 7.60 -9.67 8.92
N PRO A 25 8.86 -9.27 8.62
CA PRO A 25 10.03 -10.02 9.05
C PRO A 25 10.06 -10.13 10.58
N LYS A 26 10.37 -11.31 11.10
CA LYS A 26 10.60 -11.48 12.54
C LYS A 26 11.81 -10.64 12.95
N ASP A 27 11.67 -9.91 14.06
CA ASP A 27 12.75 -9.16 14.69
C ASP A 27 13.49 -8.19 13.74
N TYR A 28 12.75 -7.57 12.81
CA TYR A 28 13.34 -6.59 11.89
C TYR A 28 13.99 -5.42 12.65
N LYS A 29 15.08 -4.89 12.08
CA LYS A 29 15.81 -3.74 12.64
C LYS A 29 15.91 -2.66 11.59
N LEU A 30 15.49 -1.45 11.91
CA LEU A 30 15.55 -0.28 11.03
C LEU A 30 16.35 0.80 11.75
N VAL A 31 17.68 0.68 11.70
CA VAL A 31 18.59 1.57 12.44
C VAL A 31 19.57 2.25 11.49
N ALA A 32 20.25 1.47 10.66
CA ALA A 32 21.16 1.97 9.65
C ALA A 32 20.43 2.17 8.31
N ALA A 33 20.90 3.10 7.48
CA ALA A 33 20.35 3.33 6.14
C ALA A 33 20.29 2.03 5.29
N ALA A 34 21.30 1.16 5.41
CA ALA A 34 21.36 -0.12 4.72
C ALA A 34 20.24 -1.10 5.15
N ASP A 35 19.72 -0.96 6.36
CA ASP A 35 18.62 -1.81 6.85
C ASP A 35 17.34 -1.55 6.05
N TYR A 36 17.07 -0.30 5.66
CA TYR A 36 15.85 0.05 4.93
C TYR A 36 15.84 -0.58 3.52
N ALA A 37 16.96 -0.50 2.80
CA ALA A 37 17.09 -1.12 1.47
C ALA A 37 16.88 -2.64 1.53
N LEU A 38 17.33 -3.31 2.60
CA LEU A 38 17.15 -4.76 2.80
C LEU A 38 15.67 -5.17 2.85
N TYR A 39 14.80 -4.31 3.39
CA TYR A 39 13.39 -4.61 3.62
C TYR A 39 12.43 -4.12 2.54
N GLU A 40 12.90 -3.45 1.49
CA GLU A 40 12.04 -3.01 0.38
C GLU A 40 11.15 -4.13 -0.20
N PRO A 41 11.63 -5.37 -0.42
CA PRO A 41 10.77 -6.43 -0.93
C PRO A 41 9.61 -6.77 0.01
N GLN A 42 9.83 -6.74 1.32
CA GLN A 42 8.80 -6.99 2.33
C GLN A 42 7.86 -5.80 2.47
N VAL A 43 8.36 -4.58 2.30
CA VAL A 43 7.54 -3.36 2.25
C VAL A 43 6.57 -3.42 1.06
N LEU A 44 7.03 -3.83 -0.12
CA LEU A 44 6.16 -4.03 -1.27
C LEU A 44 5.08 -5.09 -1.00
N LYS A 45 5.44 -6.21 -0.36
CA LYS A 45 4.46 -7.23 0.09
C LYS A 45 3.46 -6.67 1.11
N ALA A 46 3.92 -5.84 2.05
CA ALA A 46 3.07 -5.20 3.04
C ALA A 46 2.07 -4.23 2.39
N ILE A 47 2.53 -3.43 1.44
CA ILE A 47 1.70 -2.51 0.66
C ILE A 47 0.61 -3.28 -0.11
N ASP A 48 0.97 -4.38 -0.77
CA ASP A 48 0.01 -5.19 -1.52
C ASP A 48 -0.97 -5.93 -0.61
N TRP A 49 -0.52 -6.39 0.55
CA TRP A 49 -1.41 -6.94 1.56
C TRP A 49 -2.39 -5.90 2.10
N LEU A 50 -1.92 -4.69 2.44
CA LEU A 50 -2.78 -3.61 2.96
C LEU A 50 -3.89 -3.22 1.97
N GLN A 51 -3.59 -3.24 0.68
CA GLN A 51 -4.55 -2.99 -0.40
C GLN A 51 -5.55 -4.14 -0.59
N ALA A 52 -5.07 -5.37 -0.43
CA ALA A 52 -5.89 -6.55 -0.64
C ALA A 52 -6.96 -6.72 0.44
N HIS A 53 -6.72 -6.23 1.67
CA HIS A 53 -7.55 -6.48 2.85
C HIS A 53 -8.36 -5.24 3.29
N PRO A 54 -9.57 -5.45 3.83
CA PRO A 54 -10.46 -4.37 4.26
C PRO A 54 -9.90 -3.64 5.52
N PRO A 55 -10.44 -2.45 5.86
CA PRO A 55 -9.81 -1.51 6.81
C PRO A 55 -9.93 -1.91 8.28
N GLU A 56 -10.60 -3.02 8.61
CA GLU A 56 -10.84 -3.47 9.97
C GLU A 56 -9.56 -3.60 10.79
N VAL A 57 -9.67 -3.21 12.05
CA VAL A 57 -8.58 -3.34 13.01
C VAL A 57 -8.46 -4.81 13.42
N THR A 58 -7.55 -5.52 12.76
CA THR A 58 -7.10 -6.86 13.14
C THR A 58 -5.67 -6.81 13.64
N LYS A 59 -5.26 -7.84 14.41
CA LYS A 59 -3.87 -7.97 14.87
C LYS A 59 -2.88 -8.02 13.70
N GLU A 60 -3.24 -8.71 12.63
CA GLU A 60 -2.40 -8.82 11.43
C GLU A 60 -2.29 -7.47 10.70
N ARG A 61 -3.41 -6.77 10.49
CA ARG A 61 -3.40 -5.44 9.88
C ARG A 61 -2.58 -4.46 10.71
N ALA A 62 -2.71 -4.48 12.02
CA ALA A 62 -1.91 -3.65 12.91
C ALA A 62 -0.40 -3.93 12.78
N ALA A 63 0.00 -5.21 12.69
CA ALA A 63 1.40 -5.60 12.51
C ALA A 63 1.96 -5.18 11.15
N VAL A 64 1.20 -5.40 10.06
CA VAL A 64 1.61 -5.01 8.69
C VAL A 64 1.69 -3.49 8.56
N SER A 65 0.67 -2.77 9.04
CA SER A 65 0.68 -1.30 9.06
C SER A 65 1.84 -0.76 9.88
N LYS A 66 2.12 -1.34 11.05
CA LYS A 66 3.25 -0.91 11.89
C LYS A 66 4.58 -1.09 11.16
N PHE A 67 4.83 -2.26 10.58
CA PHE A 67 6.07 -2.51 9.83
C PHE A 67 6.24 -1.51 8.67
N PHE A 68 5.18 -1.29 7.89
CA PHE A 68 5.20 -0.31 6.81
C PHE A 68 5.46 1.12 7.33
N LEU A 69 4.76 1.54 8.39
CA LEU A 69 4.89 2.88 8.97
C LEU A 69 6.27 3.11 9.61
N ASP A 70 6.83 2.11 10.30
CA ASP A 70 8.18 2.18 10.85
C ASP A 70 9.22 2.31 9.71
N TRP A 71 9.04 1.58 8.61
CA TRP A 71 9.93 1.67 7.44
C TRP A 71 9.86 3.04 6.76
N ILE A 72 8.66 3.51 6.42
CA ILE A 72 8.51 4.77 5.68
C ILE A 72 8.93 5.98 6.53
N SER A 73 8.68 5.95 7.84
CA SER A 73 9.03 7.08 8.73
C SER A 73 10.54 7.25 8.93
N GLY A 74 11.32 6.19 8.72
CA GLY A 74 12.78 6.24 8.85
C GLY A 74 13.54 6.07 7.53
N SER A 75 12.85 5.85 6.42
CA SER A 75 13.48 5.61 5.12
C SER A 75 14.36 6.80 4.72
N PRO A 76 15.64 6.59 4.39
CA PRO A 76 16.52 7.67 3.96
C PRO A 76 16.22 8.16 2.54
N GLU A 77 15.57 7.33 1.72
CA GLU A 77 15.30 7.63 0.30
C GLU A 77 13.86 8.10 0.08
N VAL A 78 12.86 7.40 0.65
CA VAL A 78 11.46 7.72 0.40
C VAL A 78 10.96 8.74 1.42
N SER A 79 10.67 9.96 0.96
CA SER A 79 10.01 11.01 1.75
C SER A 79 8.69 11.42 1.11
N ILE A 80 7.62 11.47 1.89
CA ILE A 80 6.27 11.78 1.40
C ILE A 80 5.80 13.11 1.98
N ASN A 81 5.43 14.04 1.09
CA ASN A 81 4.81 15.29 1.47
C ASN A 81 3.29 15.17 1.44
N ILE A 82 2.64 15.47 2.56
CA ILE A 82 1.18 15.48 2.68
C ILE A 82 0.67 16.89 2.44
N TRP A 83 -0.08 17.06 1.36
CA TRP A 83 -0.69 18.33 0.98
C TRP A 83 -2.18 18.30 1.28
N GLU A 84 -2.67 19.16 2.17
CA GLU A 84 -4.08 19.15 2.62
C GLU A 84 -5.07 19.31 1.44
N GLY A 85 -4.70 20.02 0.37
CA GLY A 85 -5.54 20.13 -0.83
C GLY A 85 -5.62 18.88 -1.69
N ILE A 86 -4.80 17.86 -1.41
CA ILE A 86 -4.76 16.56 -2.08
C ILE A 86 -5.22 15.45 -1.12
N VAL A 87 -4.66 15.43 0.08
CA VAL A 87 -5.00 14.47 1.15
C VAL A 87 -6.01 15.12 2.09
N ASN A 88 -7.29 15.09 1.71
CA ASN A 88 -8.40 15.70 2.45
C ASN A 88 -9.48 14.68 2.86
N PHE A 89 -9.27 13.39 2.63
CA PHE A 89 -10.23 12.30 2.82
C PHE A 89 -9.98 11.45 4.10
N THR A 90 -9.14 11.93 5.00
CA THR A 90 -8.69 11.14 6.17
C THR A 90 -9.64 11.21 7.36
N GLU A 91 -10.51 12.22 7.43
CA GLU A 91 -11.43 12.40 8.57
C GLU A 91 -12.48 11.27 8.67
N PRO A 92 -13.27 10.96 7.63
CA PRO A 92 -14.23 9.85 7.71
C PRO A 92 -13.52 8.49 7.68
N ASN A 93 -12.33 8.41 7.07
CA ASN A 93 -11.60 7.17 6.85
C ASN A 93 -10.09 7.33 7.12
N PRO A 94 -9.63 7.34 8.38
CA PRO A 94 -8.22 7.56 8.71
C PRO A 94 -7.25 6.54 8.09
N SER A 95 -7.73 5.31 7.84
CA SER A 95 -6.96 4.25 7.20
C SER A 95 -6.54 4.58 5.77
N LEU A 96 -7.26 5.46 5.06
CA LEU A 96 -6.93 5.85 3.70
C LEU A 96 -5.62 6.65 3.61
N LEU A 97 -5.17 7.27 4.70
CA LEU A 97 -3.84 7.90 4.74
C LEU A 97 -2.74 6.86 4.52
N VAL A 98 -2.86 5.70 5.16
CA VAL A 98 -1.88 4.61 5.01
C VAL A 98 -1.92 4.04 3.59
N ILE A 99 -3.11 3.95 2.98
CA ILE A 99 -3.25 3.50 1.59
C ILE A 99 -2.63 4.50 0.62
N PHE A 100 -2.83 5.79 0.84
CA PHE A 100 -2.22 6.86 0.04
C PHE A 100 -0.69 6.79 0.10
N THR A 101 -0.12 6.73 1.30
CA THR A 101 1.34 6.69 1.48
C THR A 101 1.93 5.38 0.94
N ALA A 102 1.20 4.26 1.05
CA ALA A 102 1.58 2.99 0.43
C ALA A 102 1.65 3.08 -1.11
N GLY A 103 0.71 3.79 -1.75
CA GLY A 103 0.73 4.01 -3.20
C GLY A 103 1.91 4.84 -3.67
N TRP A 104 2.19 5.96 -3.00
CA TRP A 104 3.38 6.75 -3.29
C TRP A 104 4.65 5.92 -3.08
N THR A 105 4.76 5.24 -1.95
CA THR A 105 5.96 4.44 -1.61
C THR A 105 6.22 3.37 -2.65
N LYS A 106 5.17 2.64 -3.09
CA LYS A 106 5.31 1.60 -4.12
C LYS A 106 5.84 2.19 -5.43
N TYR A 107 5.26 3.29 -5.88
CA TYR A 107 5.72 3.99 -7.07
C TYR A 107 7.21 4.39 -6.96
N ALA A 108 7.60 4.98 -5.83
CA ALA A 108 8.95 5.44 -5.61
C ALA A 108 9.96 4.28 -5.64
N LEU A 109 9.63 3.15 -5.00
CA LEU A 109 10.49 1.95 -4.99
C LEU A 109 10.59 1.27 -6.36
N GLU A 110 9.48 1.14 -7.08
CA GLU A 110 9.45 0.45 -8.38
C GLU A 110 10.13 1.25 -9.49
N THR A 111 10.04 2.59 -9.42
CA THR A 111 10.60 3.49 -10.43
C THR A 111 11.93 4.11 -10.05
N ARG A 112 12.32 4.01 -8.77
CA ARG A 112 13.48 4.71 -8.17
C ARG A 112 13.42 6.23 -8.32
N LYS A 113 12.22 6.79 -8.40
CA LYS A 113 11.95 8.23 -8.44
C LYS A 113 11.40 8.71 -7.10
N PHE A 114 12.32 8.96 -6.18
CA PHE A 114 12.00 9.27 -4.80
C PHE A 114 11.49 10.70 -4.56
N ASP A 115 11.79 11.61 -5.49
CA ASP A 115 11.46 13.04 -5.45
C ASP A 115 10.32 13.44 -6.41
N ASP A 116 9.74 12.50 -7.15
CA ASP A 116 8.66 12.76 -8.10
C ASP A 116 7.32 12.94 -7.37
N GLU A 117 7.13 14.13 -6.79
CA GLU A 117 5.93 14.47 -6.02
C GLU A 117 4.65 14.33 -6.83
N LEU A 118 4.67 14.68 -8.12
CA LEU A 118 3.49 14.63 -8.97
C LEU A 118 3.00 13.20 -9.11
N ASN A 119 3.87 12.28 -9.54
CA ASN A 119 3.49 10.90 -9.74
C ASN A 119 3.29 10.17 -8.40
N GLY A 120 4.03 10.53 -7.34
CA GLY A 120 3.78 10.03 -6.00
C GLY A 120 2.36 10.32 -5.50
N ASN A 121 1.90 11.57 -5.65
CA ASN A 121 0.52 11.96 -5.32
C ASN A 121 -0.52 11.23 -6.19
N ILE A 122 -0.28 11.12 -7.50
CA ILE A 122 -1.19 10.42 -8.42
C ILE A 122 -1.32 8.94 -8.01
N ASN A 123 -0.22 8.23 -7.80
CA ASN A 123 -0.24 6.81 -7.43
C ASN A 123 -0.85 6.59 -6.03
N GLY A 124 -0.64 7.53 -5.10
CA GLY A 124 -1.32 7.51 -3.81
C GLY A 124 -2.85 7.64 -3.94
N LEU A 125 -3.33 8.61 -4.72
CA LEU A 125 -4.76 8.79 -4.97
C LEU A 125 -5.39 7.63 -5.72
N GLU A 126 -4.73 7.12 -6.76
CA GLU A 126 -5.22 5.97 -7.54
C GLU A 126 -5.40 4.73 -6.65
N ARG A 127 -4.47 4.45 -5.73
CA ARG A 127 -4.66 3.37 -4.76
C ARG A 127 -5.79 3.62 -3.78
N VAL A 128 -5.98 4.86 -3.32
CA VAL A 128 -7.11 5.22 -2.46
C VAL A 128 -8.44 5.01 -3.19
N ILE A 129 -8.54 5.42 -4.45
CA ILE A 129 -9.73 5.20 -5.30
C ILE A 129 -9.99 3.70 -5.43
N ASP A 130 -9.00 2.91 -5.85
CA ASP A 130 -9.13 1.45 -6.00
C ASP A 130 -9.53 0.78 -4.69
N TYR A 131 -8.91 1.18 -3.57
CA TYR A 131 -9.21 0.63 -2.25
C TYR A 131 -10.63 0.94 -1.81
N TYR A 132 -11.08 2.18 -2.03
CA TYR A 132 -12.41 2.63 -1.67
C TYR A 132 -13.48 1.96 -2.53
N GLU A 133 -13.25 1.78 -3.83
CA GLU A 133 -14.16 1.04 -4.72
C GLU A 133 -14.23 -0.45 -4.32
N LYS A 134 -13.11 -1.06 -3.92
CA LYS A 134 -13.04 -2.47 -3.54
C LYS A 134 -13.64 -2.78 -2.16
N HIS A 135 -13.43 -1.91 -1.18
CA HIS A 135 -13.79 -2.13 0.23
C HIS A 135 -14.83 -1.14 0.74
N GLY A 136 -15.60 -0.50 -0.16
CA GLY A 136 -16.54 0.58 0.17
C GLY A 136 -17.57 0.21 1.25
N ASP A 137 -18.00 -1.05 1.30
CA ASP A 137 -18.93 -1.55 2.33
C ASP A 137 -18.35 -1.53 3.76
N HIS A 138 -17.04 -1.36 3.88
CA HIS A 138 -16.29 -1.30 5.14
C HIS A 138 -15.79 0.11 5.47
N LEU A 139 -16.13 1.10 4.64
CA LEU A 139 -15.66 2.49 4.76
C LEU A 139 -16.85 3.42 4.92
N ALA A 140 -16.65 4.53 5.63
CA ALA A 140 -17.63 5.59 5.65
C ALA A 140 -17.67 6.28 4.28
N ARG A 141 -18.85 6.69 3.85
CA ARG A 141 -19.00 7.43 2.59
C ARG A 141 -18.14 8.69 2.60
N ASP A 142 -17.28 8.84 1.60
CA ASP A 142 -16.40 10.00 1.44
C ASP A 142 -16.58 10.68 0.07
N PRO A 143 -17.31 11.81 0.02
CA PRO A 143 -17.51 12.55 -1.23
C PRO A 143 -16.22 13.05 -1.89
N LYS A 144 -15.12 13.21 -1.12
CA LYS A 144 -13.84 13.66 -1.66
C LYS A 144 -13.17 12.54 -2.46
N VAL A 145 -13.22 11.30 -1.94
CA VAL A 145 -12.75 10.12 -2.68
C VAL A 145 -13.61 9.87 -3.92
N GLU A 146 -14.94 9.99 -3.80
CA GLU A 146 -15.88 9.90 -4.94
C GLU A 146 -15.54 10.93 -6.03
N ALA A 147 -15.22 12.18 -5.64
CA ALA A 147 -14.80 13.21 -6.58
C ALA A 147 -13.47 12.89 -7.27
N TYR A 148 -12.50 12.30 -6.56
CA TYR A 148 -11.25 11.83 -7.16
C TYR A 148 -11.48 10.68 -8.14
N ALA A 149 -12.36 9.73 -7.81
CA ALA A 149 -12.75 8.64 -8.71
C ALA A 149 -13.37 9.17 -10.01
N GLU A 150 -14.19 10.22 -9.94
CA GLU A 150 -14.76 10.86 -11.13
C GLU A 150 -13.70 11.57 -11.98
N LEU A 151 -12.77 12.30 -11.34
CA LEU A 151 -11.64 12.91 -12.04
C LEU A 151 -10.76 11.86 -12.73
N TYR A 152 -10.56 10.71 -12.09
CA TYR A 152 -9.83 9.58 -12.67
C TYR A 152 -10.54 9.02 -13.92
N LYS A 153 -11.86 8.75 -13.84
CA LYS A 153 -12.69 8.29 -14.97
C LYS A 153 -12.66 9.27 -16.14
N GLN A 154 -12.61 10.57 -15.86
CA GLN A 154 -12.50 11.63 -16.88
C GLN A 154 -11.07 11.88 -17.39
N LYS A 155 -10.06 11.14 -16.90
CA LYS A 155 -8.62 11.36 -17.20
C LYS A 155 -8.12 12.76 -16.83
N LYS A 156 -8.70 13.36 -15.80
CA LYS A 156 -8.38 14.72 -15.30
C LYS A 156 -7.62 14.73 -13.98
N LEU A 157 -7.48 13.58 -13.30
CA LEU A 157 -6.81 13.47 -12.00
C LEU A 157 -5.39 14.06 -12.04
N ASN A 158 -4.59 13.71 -13.05
CA ASN A 158 -3.20 14.18 -13.17
C ASN A 158 -3.12 15.71 -13.30
N THR A 159 -4.01 16.31 -14.10
CA THR A 159 -4.10 17.76 -14.26
C THR A 159 -4.52 18.43 -12.95
N TYR A 160 -5.49 17.85 -12.23
CA TYR A 160 -5.91 18.35 -10.93
C TYR A 160 -4.75 18.37 -9.92
N VAL A 161 -4.04 17.24 -9.78
CA VAL A 161 -2.90 17.12 -8.84
C VAL A 161 -1.80 18.11 -9.20
N LYS A 162 -1.45 18.19 -10.49
CA LYS A 162 -0.44 19.14 -10.98
C LYS A 162 -0.80 20.58 -10.63
N ASN A 163 -2.06 20.98 -10.84
CA ASN A 163 -2.51 22.34 -10.52
C ASN A 163 -2.44 22.61 -9.01
N LYS A 164 -2.82 21.64 -8.17
CA LYS A 164 -2.73 21.77 -6.71
C LYS A 164 -1.30 21.95 -6.23
N LEU A 165 -0.36 21.15 -6.73
CA LEU A 165 1.06 21.32 -6.41
C LEU A 165 1.60 22.70 -6.84
N GLN A 166 1.18 23.20 -8.00
CA GLN A 166 1.54 24.54 -8.46
C GLN A 166 0.94 25.66 -7.60
N GLU A 167 -0.26 25.48 -7.06
CA GLU A 167 -0.86 26.42 -6.10
C GLU A 167 0.00 26.50 -4.82
N PHE A 168 0.42 25.36 -4.27
CA PHE A 168 1.26 25.32 -3.06
C PHE A 168 2.67 25.91 -3.27
N ALA A 169 3.24 25.72 -4.46
CA ALA A 169 4.54 26.30 -4.80
C ALA A 169 4.52 27.85 -4.83
N LYS A 170 3.36 28.46 -5.07
CA LYS A 170 3.19 29.94 -5.11
C LYS A 170 2.96 30.57 -3.73
N THR A 171 2.63 29.77 -2.72
CA THR A 171 2.37 30.24 -1.35
C THR A 171 3.59 30.17 -0.45
N LYS A 172 4.72 29.67 -0.96
CA LYS A 172 6.04 29.69 -0.31
C LYS A 172 6.84 30.88 -0.81
#